data_AF-A0A2M6GHW3-F1
#
_entry.id   AF-A0A2M6GHW3-F1
#
_cell.length_a   1.000
_cell.length_b   1.000
_cell.length_c   1.000
_cell.angle_alpha   90.00
_cell.angle_beta   90.00
_cell.angle_gamma   90.00
#
_symmetry.space_group_name_H-M   'P 1'
#
loop_
_entity.id
_entity.type
_entity.pdbx_description
1 polymer ?
#
loop_
_entity_poly.entity_id
_entity_poly.type
_entity_poly.pdbx_seq_one_letter_code
_entity_poly.pdbx_strand_id
1 'polypeptide(L)'
;MDGTCILNIPNLIVAVFKEKTLEPYLNMPGGVPNSVCGVAPKSFYYFGNLNDPNRREHLRKFLEAVPAGYYVAAVTLNQVPFANFSTELKEAFHSIGSKLIDELPSGYPFAIVGQKGAAVGSAQEVTATAADPTESIELNYTLTGNGNTGKITSTLIGPASEWKTLYHTIQQQATGKDRYNLV
;
A
#
# COMPACT_ATOMS: atom_id res chain seq x y z
N MET A 1 16.92 10.77 -4.21
CA MET A 1 15.45 10.69 -4.18
C MET A 1 14.94 12.11 -4.22
N ASP A 2 14.81 12.68 -5.42
CA ASP A 2 14.19 14.00 -5.57
C ASP A 2 12.67 13.78 -5.52
N GLY A 3 12.10 14.10 -4.35
CA GLY A 3 10.82 13.61 -3.85
C GLY A 3 9.58 14.29 -4.41
N THR A 4 9.56 14.67 -5.68
CA THR A 4 8.40 15.34 -6.28
C THR A 4 7.57 14.35 -7.11
N CYS A 5 6.38 14.03 -6.64
CA CYS A 5 5.40 13.32 -7.45
C CYS A 5 4.95 14.21 -8.62
N ILE A 6 4.91 13.70 -9.84
CA ILE A 6 4.33 14.42 -10.98
C ILE A 6 2.81 14.28 -10.88
N LEU A 7 2.15 15.36 -10.46
CA LEU A 7 0.72 15.36 -10.14
C LEU A 7 -0.18 15.92 -11.25
N ASN A 8 0.39 16.49 -12.32
CA ASN A 8 -0.34 17.18 -13.39
C ASN A 8 -0.59 16.30 -14.64
N ILE A 9 -0.47 14.98 -14.49
CA ILE A 9 -0.70 14.01 -15.57
C ILE A 9 -1.74 12.97 -15.14
N PRO A 10 -2.51 12.40 -16.08
CA PRO A 10 -3.38 11.25 -15.82
C PRO A 10 -2.58 10.07 -15.27
N ASN A 11 -2.74 9.76 -13.99
CA ASN A 11 -1.93 8.76 -13.30
C ASN A 11 -2.69 8.14 -12.13
N LEU A 12 -2.15 7.07 -11.58
CA LEU A 12 -2.59 6.47 -10.34
C LEU A 12 -1.43 6.52 -9.35
N ILE A 13 -1.68 7.04 -8.15
CA ILE A 13 -0.75 6.93 -7.03
C ILE A 13 -1.16 5.69 -6.23
N VAL A 14 -0.19 4.81 -5.95
CA VAL A 14 -0.43 3.55 -5.26
C VAL A 14 0.48 3.40 -4.06
N ALA A 15 -0.09 3.03 -2.92
CA ALA A 15 0.61 2.54 -1.74
C ALA A 15 0.34 1.04 -1.57
N VAL A 16 1.38 0.29 -1.21
CA VAL A 16 1.25 -1.13 -0.88
C VAL A 16 1.74 -1.34 0.54
N PHE A 17 0.98 -2.08 1.34
CA PHE A 17 1.30 -2.40 2.72
C PHE A 17 1.38 -3.90 2.93
N LYS A 18 2.34 -4.34 3.74
CA LYS A 18 2.45 -5.76 4.13
C LYS A 18 1.21 -6.19 4.90
N GLU A 19 0.74 -7.41 4.65
CA GLU A 19 -0.45 -8.01 5.26
C GLU A 19 -0.51 -7.83 6.79
N LYS A 20 0.56 -8.22 7.49
CA LYS A 20 0.53 -8.32 8.97
C LYS A 20 0.98 -7.05 9.67
N THR A 21 2.04 -6.42 9.18
CA THR A 21 2.72 -5.32 9.89
C THR A 21 2.25 -3.93 9.45
N LEU A 22 1.54 -3.85 8.32
CA LEU A 22 1.15 -2.60 7.66
C LEU A 22 2.33 -1.66 7.34
N GLU A 23 3.55 -2.18 7.31
CA GLU A 23 4.70 -1.41 6.83
C GLU A 23 4.58 -1.17 5.32
N PRO A 24 4.99 0.01 4.81
CA PRO A 24 5.08 0.25 3.38
C PRO A 24 5.97 -0.79 2.69
N TYR A 25 5.44 -1.40 1.62
CA TYR A 25 6.17 -2.35 0.82
C TYR A 25 6.74 -1.65 -0.42
N LEU A 26 8.01 -1.25 -0.34
CA LEU A 26 8.73 -0.50 -1.39
C LEU A 26 9.65 -1.37 -2.27
N ASN A 27 9.73 -2.68 -1.98
CA ASN A 27 10.68 -3.60 -2.61
C ASN A 27 9.98 -4.57 -3.57
N MET A 28 9.37 -4.03 -4.63
CA MET A 28 8.76 -4.87 -5.69
C MET A 28 9.78 -5.81 -6.35
N PRO A 29 9.34 -6.97 -6.87
CA PRO A 29 10.20 -7.89 -7.62
C PRO A 29 10.94 -7.22 -8.80
N GLY A 30 12.15 -7.69 -9.09
CA GLY A 30 12.94 -7.18 -10.22
C GLY A 30 12.24 -7.37 -11.56
N GLY A 31 12.38 -6.39 -12.46
CA GLY A 31 11.71 -6.38 -13.77
C GLY A 31 10.29 -5.78 -13.75
N VAL A 32 9.77 -5.44 -12.57
CA VAL A 32 8.51 -4.71 -12.42
C VAL A 32 8.81 -3.21 -12.31
N PRO A 33 8.15 -2.35 -13.12
CA PRO A 33 8.24 -0.91 -12.98
C PRO A 33 7.82 -0.48 -11.56
N ASN A 34 8.75 0.10 -10.80
CA ASN A 34 8.60 0.38 -9.38
C ASN A 34 8.99 1.81 -9.03
N SER A 35 8.72 2.76 -9.94
CA SER A 35 9.06 4.16 -9.71
C SER A 35 8.30 4.71 -8.50
N VAL A 36 9.05 5.22 -7.52
CA VAL A 36 8.53 5.74 -6.26
C VAL A 36 8.72 7.26 -6.22
N CYS A 37 7.72 7.98 -5.73
CA CYS A 37 7.80 9.41 -5.41
C CYS A 37 7.47 9.65 -3.93
N GLY A 38 7.76 10.87 -3.46
CA GLY A 38 7.63 11.25 -2.06
C GLY A 38 8.87 10.92 -1.22
N VAL A 39 8.80 11.27 0.06
CA VAL A 39 9.89 11.08 1.03
C VAL A 39 9.43 10.12 2.12
N ALA A 40 10.31 9.21 2.52
CA ALA A 40 10.02 8.24 3.57
C ALA A 40 9.54 8.97 4.86
N PRO A 41 8.51 8.45 5.55
CA PRO A 41 7.81 7.19 5.29
C PRO A 41 6.65 7.28 4.27
N LYS A 42 6.37 8.46 3.72
CA LYS A 42 5.23 8.73 2.82
C LYS A 42 5.67 8.60 1.35
N SER A 43 5.98 7.36 0.97
CA SER A 43 6.42 7.02 -0.37
C SER A 43 5.31 6.28 -1.13
N PHE A 44 5.09 6.66 -2.38
CA PHE A 44 4.07 6.06 -3.23
C PHE A 44 4.64 5.65 -4.57
N TYR A 45 4.09 4.58 -5.14
CA TYR A 45 4.34 4.20 -6.52
C TYR A 45 3.57 5.11 -7.46
N TYR A 46 4.22 5.44 -8.58
CA TYR A 46 3.63 6.22 -9.66
C TYR A 46 3.96 5.56 -11.00
N PHE A 47 3.04 5.64 -11.97
CA PHE A 47 3.17 4.92 -13.24
C PHE A 47 3.41 5.84 -14.44
N GLY A 48 3.28 7.15 -14.26
CA GLY A 48 3.40 8.13 -15.33
C GLY A 48 2.07 8.37 -16.03
N ASN A 49 2.09 8.90 -17.26
CA ASN A 49 0.86 9.25 -17.97
C ASN A 49 0.15 7.99 -18.50
N LEU A 50 -0.97 7.62 -17.89
CA LEU A 50 -1.76 6.44 -18.23
C LEU A 50 -2.49 6.55 -19.58
N ASN A 51 -2.39 7.66 -20.30
CA ASN A 51 -2.75 7.70 -21.73
C ASN A 51 -1.80 6.86 -22.59
N ASP A 52 -0.54 6.70 -22.18
CA ASP A 52 0.42 5.82 -22.85
C ASP A 52 0.14 4.34 -22.51
N PRO A 53 -0.11 3.48 -23.51
CA PRO A 53 -0.38 2.06 -23.29
C PRO A 53 0.75 1.33 -22.56
N ASN A 54 2.01 1.74 -22.73
CA ASN A 54 3.14 1.13 -22.01
C ASN A 54 3.04 1.39 -20.50
N ARG A 55 2.52 2.55 -20.09
CA ARG A 55 2.33 2.89 -18.67
C ARG A 55 1.17 2.10 -18.06
N ARG A 56 0.12 1.83 -18.85
CA ARG A 56 -0.98 0.92 -18.43
C ARG A 56 -0.47 -0.52 -18.25
N GLU A 57 0.39 -0.98 -19.16
CA GLU A 57 1.03 -2.30 -19.06
C GLU A 57 1.97 -2.40 -17.84
N HIS A 58 2.68 -1.32 -17.51
CA HIS A 58 3.48 -1.24 -16.29
C HIS A 58 2.62 -1.37 -15.02
N LEU A 59 1.49 -0.67 -14.98
CA LEU A 59 0.53 -0.77 -13.88
C LEU A 59 -0.04 -2.19 -13.75
N ARG A 60 -0.37 -2.85 -14.87
CA ARG A 60 -0.83 -4.25 -14.88
C ARG A 60 0.19 -5.18 -14.22
N LYS A 61 1.42 -5.17 -14.73
CA LYS A 61 2.53 -5.99 -14.19
C LYS A 61 2.80 -5.70 -12.72
N PHE A 62 2.67 -4.44 -12.30
CA PHE A 62 2.81 -4.06 -10.91
C PHE A 62 1.74 -4.70 -10.04
N LEU A 63 0.46 -4.57 -10.40
CA LEU A 63 -0.65 -5.14 -9.65
C LEU A 63 -0.57 -6.67 -9.57
N GLU A 64 -0.12 -7.32 -10.65
CA GLU A 64 0.15 -8.76 -10.69
C GLU A 64 1.26 -9.18 -9.74
N ALA A 65 2.32 -8.38 -9.63
CA ALA A 65 3.49 -8.65 -8.80
C ALA A 65 3.28 -8.36 -7.31
N VAL A 66 2.17 -7.70 -6.92
CA VAL A 66 1.82 -7.51 -5.51
C VAL A 66 1.67 -8.89 -4.85
N PRO A 67 2.37 -9.17 -3.72
CA PRO A 67 2.25 -10.44 -3.02
C PRO A 67 0.82 -10.68 -2.49
N ALA A 68 0.40 -11.95 -2.46
CA ALA A 68 -0.89 -12.33 -1.89
C ALA A 68 -1.01 -11.86 -0.42
N GLY A 69 -2.22 -11.41 -0.05
CA GLY A 69 -2.52 -10.87 1.29
C GLY A 69 -2.08 -9.42 1.51
N TYR A 70 -1.30 -8.81 0.63
CA TYR A 70 -0.87 -7.42 0.82
C TYR A 70 -1.99 -6.45 0.50
N TYR A 71 -2.05 -5.35 1.25
CA TYR A 71 -3.03 -4.31 1.03
C TYR A 71 -2.54 -3.33 -0.03
N VAL A 72 -3.45 -2.93 -0.91
CA VAL A 72 -3.19 -1.96 -1.97
C VAL A 72 -4.18 -0.81 -1.81
N ALA A 73 -3.65 0.39 -1.61
CA ALA A 73 -4.43 1.62 -1.62
C ALA A 73 -4.04 2.43 -2.85
N ALA A 74 -5.02 2.90 -3.62
CA ALA A 74 -4.75 3.69 -4.81
C ALA A 74 -5.74 4.84 -4.96
N VAL A 75 -5.27 5.94 -5.54
CA VAL A 75 -6.09 7.10 -5.89
C VAL A 75 -5.66 7.67 -7.24
N THR A 76 -6.63 8.05 -8.05
CA THR A 76 -6.39 8.68 -9.35
C THR A 76 -5.91 10.10 -9.22
N LEU A 77 -5.10 10.51 -10.19
CA LEU A 77 -4.73 11.88 -10.47
C LEU A 77 -5.19 12.26 -11.86
N ASN A 78 -5.86 13.39 -11.99
CA ASN A 78 -6.41 13.90 -13.25
C ASN A 78 -7.28 12.85 -13.96
N GLN A 79 -7.44 13.01 -15.27
CA GLN A 79 -8.39 12.25 -16.06
C GLN A 79 -7.81 10.91 -16.55
N VAL A 80 -7.90 9.87 -15.73
CA VAL A 80 -7.43 8.51 -16.08
C VAL A 80 -8.33 7.89 -17.16
N PRO A 81 -7.76 7.31 -18.24
CA PRO A 81 -8.55 6.77 -19.35
C PRO A 81 -8.98 5.32 -19.07
N PHE A 82 -9.89 5.11 -18.10
CA PHE A 82 -10.38 3.79 -17.71
C PHE A 82 -10.98 2.96 -18.85
N ALA A 83 -11.62 3.61 -19.83
CA ALA A 83 -12.15 2.93 -21.02
C ALA A 83 -11.03 2.29 -21.88
N ASN A 84 -9.79 2.74 -21.75
CA ASN A 84 -8.63 2.22 -22.48
C ASN A 84 -7.87 1.14 -21.70
N PHE A 85 -8.35 0.72 -20.53
CA PHE A 85 -7.75 -0.36 -19.76
C PHE A 85 -8.07 -1.69 -20.44
N SER A 86 -7.04 -2.51 -20.66
CA SER A 86 -7.22 -3.84 -21.26
C SER A 86 -7.95 -4.77 -20.29
N THR A 87 -8.49 -5.89 -20.80
CA THR A 87 -9.13 -6.92 -19.98
C THR A 87 -8.20 -7.41 -18.88
N GLU A 88 -6.93 -7.65 -19.21
CA GLU A 88 -5.93 -8.17 -18.27
C GLU A 88 -5.58 -7.14 -17.19
N LEU A 89 -5.61 -5.83 -17.52
CA LEU A 89 -5.44 -4.79 -16.51
C LEU A 89 -6.65 -4.74 -15.58
N LYS A 90 -7.88 -4.87 -16.09
CA LYS A 90 -9.08 -4.96 -15.25
C LYS A 90 -9.05 -6.21 -14.36
N GLU A 91 -8.63 -7.35 -14.87
CA GLU A 91 -8.42 -8.58 -14.09
C GLU A 91 -7.36 -8.38 -12.98
N ALA A 92 -6.31 -7.59 -13.24
CA ALA A 92 -5.33 -7.24 -12.22
C ALA A 92 -5.97 -6.40 -11.09
N PHE A 93 -6.91 -5.51 -11.40
CA PHE A 93 -7.72 -4.79 -10.39
C PHE A 93 -8.72 -5.72 -9.68
N HIS A 94 -9.34 -6.68 -10.38
CA HIS A 94 -10.17 -7.71 -9.77
C HIS A 94 -9.39 -8.52 -8.74
N SER A 95 -8.11 -8.78 -8.99
CA SER A 95 -7.23 -9.51 -8.07
C SER A 95 -6.97 -8.78 -6.74
N ILE A 96 -7.30 -7.50 -6.63
CA ILE A 96 -7.28 -6.73 -5.37
C ILE A 96 -8.69 -6.47 -4.81
N GLY A 97 -9.71 -7.10 -5.40
CA GLY A 97 -11.11 -7.03 -4.99
C GLY A 97 -11.91 -5.90 -5.62
N SER A 98 -11.37 -5.19 -6.62
CA SER A 98 -12.10 -4.12 -7.32
C SER A 98 -13.26 -4.71 -8.12
N LYS A 99 -14.45 -4.12 -8.00
CA LYS A 99 -15.57 -4.34 -8.91
C LYS A 99 -15.84 -3.08 -9.74
N LEU A 100 -15.62 -1.90 -9.15
CA LEU A 100 -15.95 -0.62 -9.78
C LEU A 100 -15.16 -0.39 -11.08
N ILE A 101 -13.96 -0.97 -11.21
CA ILE A 101 -13.11 -0.85 -12.40
C ILE A 101 -13.80 -1.22 -13.73
N ASP A 102 -14.81 -2.09 -13.69
CA ASP A 102 -15.53 -2.52 -14.89
C ASP A 102 -16.45 -1.44 -15.43
N GLU A 103 -16.99 -0.61 -14.54
CA GLU A 103 -18.04 0.38 -14.81
C GLU A 103 -17.50 1.83 -14.80
N LEU A 104 -16.24 2.04 -14.40
CA LEU A 104 -15.61 3.36 -14.33
C LEU A 104 -15.56 4.07 -15.69
N PRO A 105 -16.21 5.24 -15.84
CA PRO A 105 -16.04 6.08 -17.01
C PRO A 105 -14.64 6.74 -17.01
N SER A 106 -14.07 6.94 -18.19
CA SER A 106 -12.81 7.70 -18.32
C SER A 106 -12.95 9.11 -17.74
N GLY A 107 -11.93 9.54 -17.01
CA GLY A 107 -11.88 10.87 -16.42
C GLY A 107 -12.49 10.99 -15.03
N TYR A 108 -13.20 9.97 -14.55
CA TYR A 108 -13.81 10.00 -13.22
C TYR A 108 -12.76 9.78 -12.13
N PRO A 109 -12.90 10.44 -10.97
CA PRO A 109 -12.04 10.19 -9.84
C PRO A 109 -12.31 8.79 -9.31
N PHE A 110 -11.27 8.08 -8.89
CA PHE A 110 -11.40 6.76 -8.31
C PHE A 110 -10.38 6.55 -7.19
N ALA A 111 -10.86 6.00 -6.07
CA ALA A 111 -10.01 5.56 -4.98
C ALA A 111 -10.44 4.15 -4.54
N ILE A 112 -9.45 3.35 -4.17
CA ILE A 112 -9.63 1.97 -3.75
C ILE A 112 -8.71 1.65 -2.58
N VAL A 113 -9.22 0.89 -1.63
CA VAL A 113 -8.42 0.10 -0.69
C VAL A 113 -8.85 -1.36 -0.81
N GLY A 114 -7.95 -2.18 -1.34
CA GLY A 114 -8.16 -3.60 -1.60
C GLY A 114 -7.06 -4.47 -1.00
N GLN A 115 -7.22 -5.78 -1.12
CA GLN A 115 -6.24 -6.76 -0.66
C GLN A 115 -5.99 -7.78 -1.76
N LYS A 116 -4.72 -8.06 -2.06
CA LYS A 116 -4.35 -9.02 -3.10
C LYS A 116 -4.87 -10.43 -2.77
N GLY A 117 -5.63 -11.00 -3.69
CA GLY A 117 -6.30 -12.30 -3.55
C GLY A 117 -7.71 -12.22 -2.97
N ALA A 118 -8.22 -11.01 -2.68
CA ALA A 118 -9.58 -10.83 -2.21
C ALA A 118 -10.60 -11.01 -3.34
N ALA A 119 -11.83 -11.39 -2.99
CA ALA A 119 -12.90 -11.59 -3.95
C ALA A 119 -13.32 -10.27 -4.61
N VAL A 120 -13.74 -10.34 -5.87
CA VAL A 120 -14.27 -9.17 -6.60
C VAL A 120 -15.45 -8.55 -5.83
N GLY A 121 -15.39 -7.25 -5.60
CA GLY A 121 -16.39 -6.49 -4.84
C GLY A 121 -16.17 -6.48 -3.33
N SER A 122 -15.08 -7.06 -2.82
CA SER A 122 -14.73 -6.94 -1.40
C SER A 122 -13.84 -5.74 -1.08
N ALA A 123 -13.28 -5.07 -2.10
CA ALA A 123 -12.51 -3.84 -1.89
C ALA A 123 -13.43 -2.70 -1.48
N GLN A 124 -12.90 -1.74 -0.72
CA GLN A 124 -13.56 -0.47 -0.48
C GLN A 124 -13.21 0.48 -1.61
N GLU A 125 -14.23 0.97 -2.32
CA GLU A 125 -14.08 1.75 -3.54
C GLU A 125 -15.00 2.96 -3.50
N VAL A 126 -14.52 4.08 -4.02
CA VAL A 126 -15.34 5.30 -4.19
C VAL A 126 -15.00 5.95 -5.53
N THR A 127 -16.03 6.49 -6.17
CA THR A 127 -15.93 7.31 -7.38
C THR A 127 -16.95 8.46 -7.28
N ALA A 128 -16.98 9.34 -8.29
CA ALA A 128 -17.95 10.44 -8.33
C ALA A 128 -19.39 9.90 -8.35
N THR A 129 -20.28 10.56 -7.60
CA THR A 129 -21.69 10.17 -7.46
C THR A 129 -22.58 10.74 -8.55
N ALA A 130 -22.18 11.87 -9.12
CA ALA A 130 -22.84 12.54 -10.23
C ALA A 130 -22.10 12.29 -11.55
N ALA A 131 -22.72 12.67 -12.67
CA ALA A 131 -22.06 12.68 -13.98
C ALA A 131 -20.90 13.71 -14.08
N ASP A 132 -20.50 14.31 -12.96
CA ASP A 132 -19.48 15.33 -12.86
C ASP A 132 -18.12 14.71 -12.48
N PRO A 133 -17.19 14.59 -13.44
CA PRO A 133 -15.86 14.03 -13.18
C PRO A 133 -14.96 14.96 -12.34
N THR A 134 -15.42 16.15 -11.95
CA THR A 134 -14.64 17.12 -11.17
C THR A 134 -14.88 17.04 -9.66
N GLU A 135 -15.78 16.15 -9.22
CA GLU A 135 -16.06 15.92 -7.81
C GLU A 135 -14.80 15.45 -7.06
N SER A 136 -14.56 15.99 -5.86
CA SER A 136 -13.52 15.50 -4.97
C SER A 136 -14.04 14.30 -4.18
N ILE A 137 -13.29 13.20 -4.20
CA ILE A 137 -13.64 11.97 -3.51
C ILE A 137 -12.77 11.77 -2.27
N GLU A 138 -13.34 11.13 -1.25
CA GLU A 138 -12.62 10.74 -0.04
C GLU A 138 -12.98 9.29 0.31
N LEU A 139 -11.95 8.49 0.61
CA LEU A 139 -12.09 7.11 1.05
C LEU A 139 -11.45 6.94 2.43
N ASN A 140 -12.28 6.75 3.45
CA ASN A 140 -11.82 6.48 4.81
C ASN A 140 -11.86 4.98 5.09
N TYR A 141 -10.71 4.39 5.39
CA TYR A 141 -10.60 2.96 5.69
C TYR A 141 -9.58 2.68 6.79
N THR A 142 -9.97 1.86 7.77
CA THR A 142 -9.12 1.48 8.91
C THR A 142 -8.53 0.10 8.68
N LEU A 143 -7.22 0.05 8.41
CA LEU A 143 -6.45 -1.19 8.39
C LEU A 143 -5.98 -1.53 9.81
N THR A 144 -6.22 -2.77 10.24
CA THR A 144 -5.72 -3.28 11.53
C THR A 144 -4.64 -4.31 11.28
N GLY A 145 -3.46 -4.11 11.85
CA GLY A 145 -2.33 -5.02 11.76
C GLY A 145 -1.64 -5.21 13.10
N ASN A 146 -0.70 -6.13 13.13
CA ASN A 146 0.14 -6.40 14.29
C ASN A 146 1.25 -5.36 14.36
N GLY A 147 1.35 -4.67 15.50
CA GLY A 147 2.45 -3.75 15.76
C GLY A 147 3.79 -4.49 15.85
N ASN A 148 4.84 -3.89 15.27
CA ASN A 148 6.21 -4.45 15.30
C ASN A 148 6.98 -4.12 16.59
N THR A 149 6.33 -3.43 17.53
CA THR A 149 6.94 -3.05 18.81
C THR A 149 5.98 -3.34 19.96
N GLY A 150 6.51 -3.95 21.01
CA GLY A 150 5.83 -4.15 22.28
C GLY A 150 6.75 -3.68 23.40
N LYS A 151 6.19 -2.96 24.39
CA LYS A 151 6.93 -2.56 25.59
C LYS A 151 6.55 -3.51 26.73
N ILE A 152 7.49 -4.37 27.13
CA ILE A 152 7.36 -5.11 28.39
C ILE A 152 7.86 -4.17 29.50
N THR A 153 6.95 -3.71 30.35
CA THR A 153 7.32 -2.95 31.55
C THR A 153 7.27 -3.91 32.73
N SER A 154 8.41 -4.21 33.34
CA SER A 154 8.41 -4.94 34.61
C SER A 154 7.86 -4.04 35.72
N THR A 155 7.36 -4.65 36.80
CA THR A 155 7.16 -3.92 38.06
C THR A 155 8.49 -3.26 38.47
N LEU A 156 8.43 -2.12 39.17
CA LEU A 156 9.63 -1.47 39.73
C LEU A 156 10.33 -2.46 40.66
N ILE A 157 11.45 -3.04 40.21
CA ILE A 157 12.35 -3.77 41.08
C ILE A 157 13.20 -2.69 41.76
N GLY A 158 13.05 -2.54 43.08
CA GLY A 158 13.61 -1.44 43.86
C GLY A 158 15.15 -1.32 43.75
N PRO A 159 15.74 -0.27 44.35
CA PRO A 159 17.17 0.02 44.23
C PRO A 159 18.00 -1.13 44.83
N ALA A 160 18.44 -2.05 43.97
CA ALA A 160 19.43 -3.05 44.31
C ALA A 160 20.79 -2.47 43.94
N SER A 161 21.57 -2.07 44.95
CA SER A 161 22.88 -1.45 44.78
C SER A 161 23.92 -2.32 44.06
N GLU A 162 23.61 -3.59 43.77
CA GLU A 162 24.46 -4.48 42.98
C GLU A 162 23.62 -5.50 42.18
N TRP A 163 23.13 -5.10 41.00
CA TRP A 163 22.62 -6.07 40.02
C TRP A 163 23.78 -6.92 39.50
N LYS A 164 23.84 -8.19 39.90
CA LYS A 164 24.95 -9.10 39.50
C LYS A 164 24.63 -9.95 38.28
N THR A 165 23.38 -10.37 38.08
CA THR A 165 23.05 -11.33 37.02
C THR A 165 21.62 -11.15 36.53
N LEU A 166 21.47 -11.11 35.20
CA LEU A 166 20.19 -11.17 34.50
C LEU A 166 20.05 -12.56 33.88
N TYR A 167 18.94 -13.26 34.17
CA TYR A 167 18.58 -14.50 33.48
C TYR A 167 17.45 -14.22 32.50
N HIS A 168 17.71 -14.47 31.21
CA HIS A 168 16.73 -14.30 30.14
C HIS A 168 16.63 -15.60 29.33
N THR A 169 15.42 -16.12 29.14
CA THR A 169 15.17 -17.32 28.32
C THR A 169 14.61 -16.89 26.98
N ILE A 170 15.40 -17.05 25.93
CA ILE A 170 14.99 -16.78 24.54
C ILE A 170 14.34 -18.04 23.99
N GLN A 171 13.09 -17.94 23.53
CA GLN A 171 12.42 -19.02 22.79
C GLN A 171 12.70 -18.88 21.28
N GLN A 172 13.06 -19.99 20.65
CA GLN A 172 13.71 -20.04 19.33
C GLN A 172 12.85 -19.60 18.12
N GLN A 173 11.60 -19.20 18.33
CA GLN A 173 10.68 -18.76 17.27
C GLN A 173 10.50 -17.23 17.23
N ALA A 174 11.58 -16.45 17.24
CA ALA A 174 11.52 -15.06 16.82
C ALA A 174 12.90 -14.57 16.40
N THR A 175 13.01 -14.03 15.19
CA THR A 175 14.17 -13.27 14.68
C THR A 175 14.31 -11.91 15.39
N GLY A 176 14.20 -11.88 16.72
CA GLY A 176 14.36 -10.68 17.55
C GLY A 176 15.83 -10.43 17.86
N LYS A 177 16.26 -9.17 17.73
CA LYS A 177 17.55 -8.71 18.27
C LYS A 177 17.28 -7.98 19.59
N ASP A 178 17.57 -8.63 20.70
CA ASP A 178 17.43 -8.01 22.03
C ASP A 178 18.67 -7.17 22.34
N ARG A 179 18.48 -5.90 22.67
CA ARG A 179 19.54 -4.96 23.06
C ARG A 179 19.28 -4.50 24.49
N TYR A 180 20.25 -4.68 25.36
CA TYR A 180 20.23 -4.20 26.74
C TYR A 180 21.23 -3.07 26.88
N ASN A 181 20.81 -1.98 27.53
CA ASN A 181 21.70 -0.90 27.95
C ASN A 181 21.61 -0.81 29.47
N LEU A 182 22.75 -0.98 30.14
CA LEU A 182 22.89 -0.68 31.56
C LEU A 182 23.42 0.74 31.65
N VAL A 183 22.69 1.62 32.33
CA VAL A 183 23.11 3.00 32.59
C VAL A 183 23.81 3.03 33.95
#